data_AF-A0A6M5J5J1-F1
#
_entry.id   AF-A0A6M5J5J1-F1
#
_cell.length_a   1.000
_cell.length_b   1.000
_cell.length_c   1.000
_cell.angle_alpha   90.00
_cell.angle_beta   90.00
_cell.angle_gamma   90.00
#
_symmetry.space_group_name_H-M   'P 1'
#
loop_
_entity.id
_entity.type
_entity.pdbx_description
1 polymer ?
#
loop_
_entity_poly.entity_id
_entity_poly.type
_entity_poly.pdbx_seq_one_letter_code
_entity_poly.pdbx_strand_id
1 'polypeptide(L)'
;MPRSPSDEATALHPTDESLAPAAPRDDAAALRLAVDALSPVMPIETTDDFAGAQWTKLLVNHVNALPAITGLSVQQTIADPRLRAVLLASMKETIGIARAKGVHFAPVQGLDDRLLRFVQRAPRILAQLVPRAMARRMGSTPNPGSTLQSIRRGQLTEIDHLNGAVVVAAATLSRPAPVNATLVTLVHAVEHDHRFRTPTEVTAALHSRR
;
A
#
# COMPACT_ATOMS: atom_id res chain seq x y z
N MET A 1 -37.41 44.49 22.57
CA MET A 1 -36.56 45.01 21.48
C MET A 1 -35.55 43.93 21.09
N PRO A 2 -35.29 43.73 19.78
CA PRO A 2 -34.73 42.50 19.22
C PRO A 2 -33.20 42.53 19.08
N ARG A 3 -32.61 41.33 19.00
CA ARG A 3 -31.17 41.06 18.77
C ARG A 3 -30.75 41.54 17.37
N SER A 4 -29.56 42.13 17.24
CA SER A 4 -28.86 42.28 15.96
C SER A 4 -27.73 41.25 15.84
N PRO A 5 -27.50 40.68 14.64
CA PRO A 5 -26.50 39.66 14.37
C PRO A 5 -25.28 40.25 13.63
N SER A 6 -24.10 40.09 14.18
CA SER A 6 -22.84 40.25 13.45
C SER A 6 -21.71 39.85 14.40
N ASP A 7 -21.14 38.67 14.19
CA ASP A 7 -19.71 38.36 14.33
C ASP A 7 -19.48 36.89 13.97
N GLU A 8 -19.64 36.59 12.68
CA GLU A 8 -18.85 35.56 12.02
C GLU A 8 -17.66 36.27 11.38
N ALA A 9 -16.44 35.98 11.83
CA ALA A 9 -15.33 35.57 10.96
C ALA A 9 -14.00 35.53 11.71
N THR A 10 -13.23 34.50 11.38
CA THR A 10 -11.76 34.40 11.49
C THR A 10 -11.20 33.83 12.79
N ALA A 11 -11.54 32.57 13.08
CA ALA A 11 -10.57 31.69 13.71
C ALA A 11 -9.67 31.11 12.61
N LEU A 12 -8.43 31.60 12.57
CA LEU A 12 -7.34 31.09 11.76
C LEU A 12 -7.22 29.57 11.93
N HIS A 13 -7.38 28.82 10.83
CA HIS A 13 -6.93 27.43 10.79
C HIS A 13 -5.41 27.42 11.01
N PRO A 14 -4.88 26.71 12.01
CA PRO A 14 -3.45 26.52 12.13
C PRO A 14 -2.98 25.74 10.90
N THR A 15 -2.02 26.33 10.20
CA THR A 15 -1.34 25.75 9.05
C THR A 15 -0.77 24.38 9.41
N ASP A 16 -0.96 23.44 8.50
CA ASP A 16 -0.56 22.04 8.51
C ASP A 16 0.97 21.87 8.44
N GLU A 17 1.69 22.48 9.37
CA GLU A 17 3.16 22.47 9.47
C GLU A 17 3.66 21.38 10.45
N SER A 18 2.74 20.58 11.02
CA SER A 18 3.03 19.62 12.09
C SER A 18 3.37 18.20 11.61
N LEU A 19 3.41 17.93 10.31
CA LEU A 19 3.66 16.58 9.77
C LEU A 19 5.07 16.37 9.22
N ALA A 20 6.00 17.31 9.43
CA ALA A 20 7.41 16.98 9.29
C ALA A 20 7.74 15.86 10.30
N PRO A 21 8.21 14.67 9.87
CA PRO A 21 8.54 13.61 10.80
C PRO A 21 9.59 14.16 11.76
N ALA A 22 9.24 14.23 13.05
CA ALA A 22 10.20 14.56 14.09
C ALA A 22 11.40 13.64 13.92
N ALA A 23 12.62 14.21 13.97
CA ALA A 23 13.84 13.41 13.94
C ALA A 23 13.70 12.31 15.01
N PRO A 24 14.04 11.04 14.69
CA PRO A 24 13.87 9.93 15.62
C PRO A 24 14.57 10.28 16.93
N ARG A 25 13.77 10.48 17.99
CA ARG A 25 14.30 10.56 19.34
C ARG A 25 14.63 9.13 19.73
N ASP A 26 15.91 8.86 19.88
CA ASP A 26 16.40 7.57 20.39
C ASP A 26 16.10 7.50 21.90
N ASP A 27 14.81 7.36 22.21
CA ASP A 27 14.30 7.25 23.57
C ASP A 27 14.06 5.77 23.88
N ALA A 28 15.15 5.06 24.16
CA ALA A 28 15.11 3.66 24.55
C ALA A 28 14.24 3.42 25.79
N ALA A 29 14.04 4.42 26.66
CA ALA A 29 13.15 4.31 27.81
C ALA A 29 11.69 4.35 27.39
N ALA A 30 11.31 5.29 26.51
CA ALA A 30 9.97 5.33 25.94
C ALA A 30 9.65 4.06 25.11
N LEU A 31 10.61 3.56 24.32
CA LEU A 31 10.43 2.31 23.57
C LEU A 31 10.16 1.13 24.50
N ARG A 32 10.96 0.95 25.56
CA ARG A 32 10.74 -0.10 26.56
C ARG A 32 9.37 0.02 27.22
N LEU A 33 8.99 1.22 27.64
CA LEU A 33 7.68 1.47 28.25
C LEU A 33 6.54 1.09 27.31
N ALA A 34 6.64 1.45 26.02
CA ALA A 34 5.64 1.10 25.03
C ALA A 34 5.55 -0.42 24.80
N VAL A 35 6.69 -1.12 24.74
CA VAL A 35 6.74 -2.58 24.63
C VAL A 35 6.07 -3.22 25.85
N ASP A 36 6.51 -2.85 27.06
CA ASP A 36 5.98 -3.42 28.31
C ASP A 36 4.47 -3.19 28.46
N ALA A 37 3.97 -2.02 28.05
CA ALA A 37 2.55 -1.71 28.12
C ALA A 37 1.71 -2.49 27.09
N LEU A 38 2.24 -2.79 25.90
CA LEU A 38 1.49 -3.39 24.79
C LEU A 38 1.65 -4.92 24.69
N SER A 39 2.78 -5.47 25.13
CA SER A 39 3.05 -6.92 25.09
C SER A 39 1.99 -7.81 25.76
N PRO A 40 1.29 -7.39 26.83
CA PRO A 40 0.22 -8.19 27.43
C PRO A 40 -1.03 -8.34 26.54
N VAL A 41 -1.27 -7.43 25.59
CA VAL A 41 -2.50 -7.41 24.77
C VAL A 41 -2.27 -7.84 23.33
N MET A 42 -1.04 -7.75 22.81
CA MET A 42 -0.71 -8.17 21.47
C MET A 42 0.79 -8.50 21.32
N PRO A 43 1.18 -9.35 20.36
CA PRO A 43 2.58 -9.55 20.02
C PRO A 43 3.24 -8.23 19.59
N ILE A 44 4.40 -7.94 20.16
CA ILE A 44 5.21 -6.76 19.84
C ILE A 44 6.58 -7.22 19.34
N GLU A 45 7.00 -6.65 18.22
CA GLU A 45 8.35 -6.79 17.68
C GLU A 45 8.93 -5.39 17.51
N THR A 46 10.18 -5.21 17.95
CA THR A 46 10.94 -3.97 17.73
C THR A 46 11.81 -4.12 16.49
N THR A 47 12.11 -3.01 15.82
CA THR A 47 13.02 -2.97 14.68
C THR A 47 13.85 -1.70 14.73
N ASP A 48 15.15 -1.84 14.46
CA ASP A 48 16.06 -0.71 14.33
C ASP A 48 15.97 -0.06 12.93
N ASP A 49 15.32 -0.75 11.98
CA ASP A 49 15.06 -0.26 10.62
C ASP A 49 13.55 -0.16 10.37
N PHE A 50 12.94 0.86 10.96
CA PHE A 50 11.51 1.12 10.79
C PHE A 50 11.16 1.51 9.35
N ALA A 51 12.01 2.30 8.70
CA ALA A 51 11.82 2.69 7.30
C ALA A 51 11.79 1.47 6.38
N GLY A 52 12.72 0.53 6.56
CA GLY A 52 12.74 -0.75 5.85
C GLY A 52 11.49 -1.57 6.10
N ALA A 53 11.01 -1.61 7.35
CA ALA A 53 9.77 -2.31 7.70
C ALA A 53 8.54 -1.68 7.03
N GLN A 54 8.47 -0.35 6.95
CA GLN A 54 7.40 0.36 6.24
C GLN A 54 7.36 -0.02 4.75
N TRP A 55 8.51 -0.08 4.07
CA TRP A 55 8.57 -0.49 2.67
C TRP A 55 8.18 -1.96 2.45
N THR A 56 8.58 -2.87 3.36
CA THR A 56 8.13 -4.25 3.31
C THR A 56 6.62 -4.36 3.55
N LYS A 57 6.08 -3.60 4.52
CA LYS A 57 4.64 -3.56 4.79
C LYS A 57 3.84 -3.00 3.62
N LEU A 58 4.39 -1.99 2.94
CA LEU A 58 3.80 -1.45 1.72
C LEU A 58 3.67 -2.53 0.64
N LEU A 59 4.72 -3.34 0.42
CA LEU A 59 4.68 -4.48 -0.49
C LEU A 59 3.64 -5.55 -0.10
N VAL A 60 3.43 -5.78 1.20
CA VAL A 60 2.33 -6.65 1.65
C VAL A 60 0.97 -6.08 1.22
N ASN A 61 0.78 -4.77 1.35
CA ASN A 61 -0.48 -4.09 1.02
C ASN A 61 -0.78 -4.02 -0.49
N HIS A 62 0.17 -4.35 -1.38
CA HIS A 62 -0.06 -4.37 -2.83
C HIS A 62 -1.21 -5.31 -3.25
N VAL A 63 -1.54 -6.30 -2.43
CA VAL A 63 -2.68 -7.20 -2.67
C VAL A 63 -4.04 -6.50 -2.62
N ASN A 64 -4.13 -5.26 -2.10
CA ASN A 64 -5.40 -4.57 -1.88
C ASN A 64 -5.95 -3.83 -3.11
N ALA A 65 -5.07 -3.34 -3.99
CA ALA A 65 -5.49 -2.49 -5.12
C ALA A 65 -6.38 -3.23 -6.12
N LEU A 66 -6.00 -4.45 -6.49
CA LEU A 66 -6.75 -5.22 -7.49
C LEU A 66 -8.16 -5.65 -7.01
N PRO A 67 -8.36 -6.17 -5.78
CA PRO A 67 -9.69 -6.33 -5.20
C PRO A 67 -10.54 -5.06 -5.26
N ALA A 68 -9.96 -3.91 -4.93
CA ALA A 68 -10.66 -2.62 -4.99
C ALA A 68 -11.09 -2.27 -6.41
N ILE A 69 -10.25 -2.58 -7.41
CA ILE A 69 -10.55 -2.33 -8.83
C ILE A 69 -11.62 -3.30 -9.36
N THR A 70 -11.56 -4.58 -8.98
CA THR A 70 -12.35 -5.64 -9.64
C THR A 70 -13.54 -6.14 -8.83
N GLY A 71 -13.67 -5.74 -7.56
CA GLY A 71 -14.69 -6.24 -6.63
C GLY A 71 -14.49 -7.69 -6.18
N LEU A 72 -13.39 -8.33 -6.60
CA LEU A 72 -13.05 -9.72 -6.28
C LEU A 72 -12.31 -9.80 -4.94
N SER A 73 -12.24 -10.99 -4.35
CA SER A 73 -11.33 -11.22 -3.22
C SER A 73 -9.86 -11.22 -3.66
N VAL A 74 -8.95 -11.07 -2.69
CA VAL A 74 -7.50 -11.24 -2.86
C VAL A 74 -7.20 -12.61 -3.47
N GLN A 75 -7.84 -13.67 -2.98
CA GLN A 75 -7.64 -15.03 -3.50
C GLN A 75 -8.11 -15.16 -4.95
N GLN A 76 -9.26 -14.60 -5.31
CA GLN A 76 -9.79 -14.63 -6.69
C GLN A 76 -8.90 -13.82 -7.64
N THR A 77 -8.46 -12.64 -7.21
CA THR A 77 -7.49 -11.80 -7.93
C THR A 77 -6.20 -12.56 -8.19
N ILE A 78 -5.65 -13.22 -7.18
CA ILE A 78 -4.40 -13.97 -7.30
C ILE A 78 -4.61 -15.26 -8.08
N ALA A 79 -5.82 -15.84 -8.14
CA ALA A 79 -6.12 -17.00 -8.97
C ALA A 79 -6.07 -16.65 -10.48
N ASP A 80 -6.59 -15.47 -10.87
CA ASP A 80 -6.53 -15.01 -12.25
C ASP A 80 -5.07 -14.72 -12.68
N PRO A 81 -4.54 -15.40 -13.72
CA PRO A 81 -3.14 -15.26 -14.13
C PRO A 81 -2.79 -13.87 -14.67
N ARG A 82 -3.75 -13.13 -15.19
CA ARG A 82 -3.58 -11.77 -15.71
C ARG A 82 -3.39 -10.81 -14.54
N LEU A 83 -4.32 -10.84 -13.58
CA LEU A 83 -4.29 -9.99 -12.39
C LEU A 83 -3.09 -10.30 -11.49
N ARG A 84 -2.80 -11.59 -11.26
CA ARG A 84 -1.60 -12.00 -10.50
C ARG A 84 -0.31 -11.46 -11.11
N ALA A 85 -0.25 -11.34 -12.43
CA ALA A 85 0.91 -10.76 -13.08
C ALA A 85 1.00 -9.25 -12.95
N VAL A 86 -0.14 -8.54 -12.95
CA VAL A 86 -0.19 -7.11 -12.64
C VAL A 86 0.30 -6.86 -11.22
N LEU A 87 -0.18 -7.65 -10.25
CA LEU A 87 0.29 -7.61 -8.86
C LEU A 87 1.81 -7.81 -8.77
N LEU A 88 2.33 -8.85 -9.42
CA LEU A 88 3.77 -9.09 -9.42
C LEU A 88 4.55 -7.95 -10.09
N ALA A 89 4.02 -7.37 -11.17
CA ALA A 89 4.65 -6.24 -11.85
C ALA A 89 4.71 -4.99 -10.94
N SER A 90 3.62 -4.67 -10.24
CA SER A 90 3.60 -3.55 -9.29
C SER A 90 4.58 -3.79 -8.13
N MET A 91 4.65 -5.02 -7.59
CA MET A 91 5.62 -5.38 -6.57
C MET A 91 7.06 -5.22 -7.06
N LYS A 92 7.39 -5.71 -8.27
CA LYS A 92 8.73 -5.58 -8.85
C LYS A 92 9.14 -4.12 -9.05
N GLU A 93 8.22 -3.28 -9.51
CA GLU A 93 8.43 -1.84 -9.68
C GLU A 93 8.74 -1.18 -8.32
N THR A 94 7.93 -1.45 -7.29
CA THR A 94 8.14 -0.98 -5.92
C THR A 94 9.49 -1.41 -5.36
N ILE A 95 9.87 -2.69 -5.52
CA ILE A 95 11.18 -3.20 -5.08
C ILE A 95 12.32 -2.43 -5.77
N GLY A 96 12.19 -2.19 -7.08
CA GLY A 96 13.19 -1.47 -7.87
C GLY A 96 13.35 0.00 -7.46
N ILE A 97 12.25 0.66 -7.11
CA ILE A 97 12.23 2.06 -6.65
C ILE A 97 12.83 2.16 -5.24
N ALA A 98 12.36 1.34 -4.30
CA ALA A 98 12.85 1.32 -2.94
C ALA A 98 14.37 1.08 -2.88
N ARG A 99 14.88 0.09 -3.62
CA ARG A 99 16.34 -0.16 -3.68
C ARG A 99 17.13 1.02 -4.26
N ALA A 100 16.61 1.69 -5.28
CA ALA A 100 17.27 2.88 -5.83
C ALA A 100 17.24 4.08 -4.86
N LYS A 101 16.29 4.09 -3.92
CA LYS A 101 16.25 5.04 -2.80
C LYS A 101 17.20 4.64 -1.64
N GLY A 102 17.90 3.51 -1.74
CA GLY A 102 18.78 3.01 -0.69
C GLY A 102 18.07 2.22 0.42
N VAL A 103 16.85 1.76 0.20
CA VAL A 103 16.08 1.00 1.21
C VAL A 103 16.62 -0.42 1.34
N HIS A 104 16.84 -0.83 2.60
CA HIS A 104 16.97 -2.21 3.01
C HIS A 104 15.61 -2.71 3.52
N PHE A 105 15.20 -3.92 3.15
CA PHE A 105 13.88 -4.42 3.52
C PHE A 105 13.93 -5.20 4.82
N ALA A 106 13.40 -4.63 5.90
CA ALA A 106 13.24 -5.35 7.16
C ALA A 106 12.13 -6.42 7.06
N PRO A 107 12.22 -7.55 7.79
CA PRO A 107 11.22 -8.62 7.71
C PRO A 107 9.85 -8.17 8.21
N VAL A 108 8.79 -8.38 7.41
CA VAL A 108 7.40 -8.12 7.80
C VAL A 108 6.49 -9.17 7.15
N GLN A 109 5.68 -9.85 7.97
CA GLN A 109 4.63 -10.79 7.53
C GLN A 109 5.12 -11.85 6.51
N GLY A 110 6.34 -12.36 6.70
CA GLY A 110 6.96 -13.39 5.87
C GLY A 110 7.58 -12.88 4.56
N LEU A 111 7.61 -11.57 4.33
CA LEU A 111 8.48 -10.95 3.34
C LEU A 111 9.75 -10.44 4.01
N ASP A 112 10.90 -10.72 3.42
CA ASP A 112 12.20 -10.23 3.85
C ASP A 112 13.06 -9.83 2.62
N ASP A 113 14.20 -9.19 2.86
CA ASP A 113 15.08 -8.73 1.79
C ASP A 113 15.62 -9.87 0.89
N ARG A 114 15.78 -11.11 1.41
CA ARG A 114 16.22 -12.26 0.61
C ARG A 114 15.13 -12.69 -0.37
N LEU A 115 13.90 -12.84 0.10
CA LEU A 115 12.75 -13.17 -0.73
C LEU A 115 12.47 -12.07 -1.76
N LEU A 116 12.59 -10.80 -1.38
CA LEU A 116 12.38 -9.69 -2.30
C LEU A 116 13.47 -9.58 -3.37
N ARG A 117 14.74 -9.93 -3.05
CA ARG A 117 15.77 -10.13 -4.08
C ARG A 117 15.39 -11.22 -5.07
N PHE A 118 14.87 -12.35 -4.58
CA PHE A 118 14.39 -13.43 -5.43
C PHE A 118 13.26 -12.94 -6.34
N VAL A 119 12.23 -12.28 -5.77
CA VAL A 119 11.12 -11.71 -6.55
C VAL A 119 11.65 -10.83 -7.68
N GLN A 120 12.61 -9.95 -7.38
CA GLN A 120 13.17 -9.01 -8.36
C GLN A 120 13.89 -9.72 -9.51
N ARG A 121 14.75 -10.69 -9.22
CA ARG A 121 15.66 -11.33 -10.19
C ARG A 121 15.05 -12.53 -10.92
N ALA A 122 14.12 -13.24 -10.29
CA ALA A 122 13.60 -14.48 -10.84
C ALA A 122 12.73 -14.22 -12.10
N PRO A 123 12.72 -15.20 -13.04
CA PRO A 123 11.75 -15.24 -14.11
C PRO A 123 10.31 -15.11 -13.59
N ARG A 124 9.44 -14.45 -14.35
CA ARG A 124 8.06 -14.14 -13.95
C ARG A 124 7.26 -15.38 -13.48
N ILE A 125 7.51 -16.55 -14.08
CA ILE A 125 6.84 -17.80 -13.71
C ILE A 125 7.16 -18.20 -12.27
N LEU A 126 8.43 -18.10 -11.87
CA LEU A 126 8.88 -18.44 -10.52
C LEU A 126 8.49 -17.37 -9.50
N ALA A 127 8.65 -16.08 -9.85
CA ALA A 127 8.31 -14.99 -8.94
C ALA A 127 6.80 -14.94 -8.60
N GLN A 128 5.92 -15.49 -9.46
CA GLN A 128 4.49 -15.63 -9.17
C GLN A 128 4.18 -16.58 -8.00
N LEU A 129 5.13 -17.39 -7.54
CA LEU A 129 4.96 -18.22 -6.34
C LEU A 129 4.76 -17.36 -5.09
N VAL A 130 5.33 -16.16 -5.03
CA VAL A 130 5.21 -15.27 -3.87
C VAL A 130 3.78 -14.75 -3.67
N PRO A 131 3.11 -14.13 -4.67
CA PRO A 131 1.69 -13.80 -4.54
C PRO A 131 0.81 -15.02 -4.21
N ARG A 132 1.09 -16.19 -4.80
CA ARG A 132 0.34 -17.42 -4.48
C ARG A 132 0.52 -17.85 -3.03
N ALA A 133 1.72 -17.76 -2.48
CA ALA A 133 1.98 -18.04 -1.07
C ALA A 133 1.24 -17.07 -0.15
N MET A 134 1.23 -15.76 -0.49
CA MET A 134 0.46 -14.76 0.24
C MET A 134 -1.03 -15.10 0.28
N ALA A 135 -1.63 -15.45 -0.87
CA ALA A 135 -3.03 -15.87 -0.94
C ALA A 135 -3.32 -17.12 -0.09
N ARG A 136 -2.45 -18.14 -0.15
CA ARG A 136 -2.60 -19.36 0.66
C ARG A 136 -2.57 -19.07 2.15
N ARG A 137 -1.69 -18.17 2.59
CA ARG A 137 -1.56 -17.77 4.00
C ARG A 137 -2.81 -17.06 4.55
N MET A 138 -3.59 -16.42 3.67
CA MET A 138 -4.89 -15.81 4.04
C MET A 138 -6.03 -16.83 4.19
N GLY A 139 -5.79 -18.11 3.89
CA GLY A 139 -6.81 -19.15 3.98
C GLY A 139 -7.83 -19.12 2.84
N SER A 140 -8.86 -19.96 2.98
CA SER A 140 -9.92 -20.16 1.98
C SER A 140 -11.06 -19.14 2.06
N THR A 141 -11.21 -18.45 3.19
CA THR A 141 -12.22 -17.41 3.36
C THR A 141 -11.93 -16.24 2.42
N PRO A 142 -12.86 -15.85 1.53
CA PRO A 142 -12.66 -14.74 0.61
C PRO A 142 -12.33 -13.44 1.35
N ASN A 143 -11.09 -12.95 1.19
CA ASN A 143 -10.65 -11.71 1.80
C ASN A 143 -10.80 -10.56 0.79
N PRO A 144 -11.67 -9.57 1.00
CA PRO A 144 -11.79 -8.43 0.10
C PRO A 144 -10.57 -7.49 0.11
N GLY A 145 -9.69 -7.55 1.11
CA GLY A 145 -8.66 -6.54 1.32
C GLY A 145 -9.24 -5.24 1.90
N SER A 146 -8.41 -4.41 2.55
CA SER A 146 -8.89 -3.21 3.26
C SER A 146 -9.41 -2.13 2.31
N THR A 147 -8.77 -1.93 1.16
CA THR A 147 -9.17 -0.92 0.16
C THR A 147 -10.57 -1.20 -0.41
N LEU A 148 -10.88 -2.44 -0.79
CA LEU A 148 -12.24 -2.80 -1.25
C LEU A 148 -13.27 -2.66 -0.13
N GLN A 149 -12.90 -2.95 1.12
CA GLN A 149 -13.79 -2.74 2.26
C GLN A 149 -14.12 -1.26 2.46
N SER A 150 -13.15 -0.35 2.28
CA SER A 150 -13.42 1.10 2.32
C SER A 150 -14.37 1.54 1.23
N ILE A 151 -14.17 1.09 -0.02
CA ILE A 151 -15.10 1.36 -1.14
C ILE A 151 -16.53 0.87 -0.80
N ARG A 152 -16.66 -0.35 -0.27
CA ARG A 152 -17.96 -0.92 0.13
C ARG A 152 -18.64 -0.15 1.27
N ARG A 153 -17.88 0.59 2.08
CA ARG A 153 -18.40 1.47 3.14
C ARG A 153 -18.59 2.92 2.67
N GLY A 154 -18.37 3.22 1.39
CA GLY A 154 -18.43 4.59 0.86
C GLY A 154 -17.39 5.52 1.47
N GLN A 155 -16.25 4.98 1.89
CA GLN A 155 -15.13 5.76 2.46
C GLN A 155 -14.04 5.96 1.42
N LEU A 156 -13.31 7.07 1.54
CA LEU A 156 -12.08 7.28 0.78
C LEU A 156 -11.08 6.16 1.09
N THR A 157 -10.33 5.72 0.07
CA THR A 157 -9.30 4.70 0.25
C THR A 157 -7.93 5.31 0.53
N GLU A 158 -7.03 4.48 1.04
CA GLU A 158 -5.62 4.86 1.30
C GLU A 158 -4.73 4.66 0.05
N ILE A 159 -5.29 4.54 -1.15
CA ILE A 159 -4.51 4.13 -2.34
C ILE A 159 -3.33 5.05 -2.63
N ASP A 160 -3.47 6.34 -2.33
CA ASP A 160 -2.41 7.35 -2.47
C ASP A 160 -1.25 7.13 -1.49
N HIS A 161 -1.52 6.59 -0.30
CA HIS A 161 -0.50 6.23 0.68
C HIS A 161 0.04 4.81 0.48
N LEU A 162 -0.60 4.03 -0.40
CA LEU A 162 -0.15 2.71 -0.82
C LEU A 162 0.61 2.81 -2.14
N ASN A 163 -0.04 2.47 -3.26
CA ASN A 163 0.60 2.51 -4.58
C ASN A 163 1.00 3.94 -4.97
N GLY A 164 0.28 4.97 -4.50
CA GLY A 164 0.64 6.38 -4.74
C GLY A 164 1.97 6.77 -4.08
N ALA A 165 2.27 6.28 -2.89
CA ALA A 165 3.54 6.54 -2.20
C ALA A 165 4.74 6.02 -3.03
N VAL A 166 4.55 4.92 -3.75
CA VAL A 166 5.54 4.38 -4.69
C VAL A 166 5.73 5.32 -5.89
N VAL A 167 4.64 5.87 -6.43
CA VAL A 167 4.68 6.82 -7.55
C VAL A 167 5.41 8.11 -7.15
N VAL A 168 5.10 8.65 -5.98
CA VAL A 168 5.78 9.81 -5.41
C VAL A 168 7.28 9.52 -5.22
N ALA A 169 7.62 8.38 -4.61
CA ALA A 169 9.01 7.99 -4.42
C ALA A 169 9.77 7.83 -5.75
N ALA A 170 9.13 7.27 -6.79
CA ALA A 170 9.72 7.15 -8.11
C ALA A 170 10.01 8.52 -8.73
N ALA A 171 9.08 9.47 -8.61
CA ALA A 171 9.24 10.82 -9.10
C ALA A 171 10.46 11.53 -8.46
N THR A 172 10.70 11.34 -7.15
CA THR A 172 11.90 11.90 -6.47
C THR A 172 13.22 11.37 -7.03
N LEU A 173 13.19 10.23 -7.73
CA LEU A 173 14.36 9.61 -8.36
C LEU A 173 14.38 9.85 -9.88
N SER A 174 13.44 10.65 -10.42
CA SER A 174 13.21 10.80 -11.87
C SER A 174 13.00 9.45 -12.58
N ARG A 175 12.34 8.50 -11.92
CA ARG A 175 12.02 7.17 -12.46
C ARG A 175 10.50 7.02 -12.63
N PRO A 176 10.04 6.27 -13.64
CA PRO A 176 8.62 6.03 -13.81
C PRO A 176 8.15 4.86 -12.92
N ALA A 177 6.90 4.93 -12.45
CA ALA A 177 6.19 3.84 -11.77
C ALA A 177 4.83 3.56 -12.45
N PRO A 178 4.81 3.21 -13.75
CA PRO A 178 3.60 3.17 -14.56
C PRO A 178 2.57 2.15 -14.08
N VAL A 179 3.01 0.99 -13.55
CA VAL A 179 2.06 -0.02 -13.06
C VAL A 179 1.36 0.48 -11.82
N ASN A 180 2.11 1.00 -10.84
CA ASN A 180 1.55 1.57 -9.62
C ASN A 180 0.65 2.78 -9.93
N ALA A 181 1.07 3.69 -10.81
CA ALA A 181 0.27 4.85 -11.22
C ALA A 181 -1.05 4.46 -11.89
N THR A 182 -1.02 3.40 -12.71
CA THR A 182 -2.24 2.88 -13.35
C THR A 182 -3.19 2.27 -12.31
N LEU A 183 -2.66 1.52 -11.33
CA LEU A 183 -3.48 0.97 -10.24
C LEU A 183 -4.14 2.07 -9.41
N VAL A 184 -3.40 3.13 -9.05
CA VAL A 184 -3.95 4.32 -8.36
C VAL A 184 -5.10 4.92 -9.17
N THR A 185 -4.86 5.19 -10.47
CA THR A 185 -5.88 5.75 -11.36
C THR A 185 -7.14 4.89 -11.42
N LEU A 186 -6.98 3.56 -11.49
CA LEU A 186 -8.12 2.64 -11.57
C LEU A 186 -8.91 2.56 -10.27
N VAL A 187 -8.26 2.63 -9.11
CA VAL A 187 -8.96 2.68 -7.81
C VAL A 187 -9.78 3.95 -7.71
N HIS A 188 -9.21 5.13 -8.02
CA HIS A 188 -9.96 6.38 -8.02
C HIS A 188 -11.12 6.38 -9.00
N ALA A 189 -10.96 5.74 -10.17
CA ALA A 189 -12.07 5.58 -11.10
C ALA A 189 -13.24 4.82 -10.46
N VAL A 190 -12.96 3.74 -9.72
CA VAL A 190 -14.00 2.98 -8.97
C VAL A 190 -14.57 3.79 -7.81
N GLU A 191 -13.78 4.58 -7.10
CA GLU A 191 -14.29 5.48 -6.05
C GLU A 191 -15.29 6.49 -6.61
N HIS A 192 -15.04 7.00 -7.82
CA HIS A 192 -15.87 8.01 -8.48
C HIS A 192 -17.11 7.42 -9.16
N ASP A 193 -16.98 6.35 -9.93
CA ASP A 193 -18.07 5.78 -10.75
C ASP A 193 -18.75 4.55 -10.14
N HIS A 194 -18.22 4.02 -9.03
CA HIS A 194 -18.66 2.80 -8.35
C HIS A 194 -18.74 1.56 -9.26
N ARG A 195 -18.03 1.56 -10.38
CA ARG A 195 -18.02 0.49 -11.38
C ARG A 195 -16.72 -0.31 -11.33
N PHE A 196 -16.80 -1.51 -10.79
CA PHE A 196 -15.69 -2.47 -10.83
C PHE A 196 -15.30 -2.85 -12.27
N ARG A 197 -14.01 -3.11 -12.46
CA ARG A 197 -13.42 -3.44 -13.76
C ARG A 197 -13.15 -4.94 -13.87
N THR A 198 -13.36 -5.47 -15.06
CA THR A 198 -13.01 -6.85 -15.40
C THR A 198 -11.50 -7.02 -15.48
N PRO A 199 -10.97 -8.24 -15.30
CA PRO A 199 -9.54 -8.50 -15.49
C PRO A 199 -8.99 -8.04 -16.85
N THR A 200 -9.80 -8.15 -17.91
CA THR A 200 -9.43 -7.69 -19.25
C THR A 200 -9.28 -6.18 -19.31
N GLU A 201 -10.23 -5.41 -18.76
CA GLU A 201 -10.15 -3.95 -18.68
C GLU A 201 -8.91 -3.50 -17.89
N VAL A 202 -8.60 -4.16 -16.76
CA VAL A 202 -7.40 -3.87 -15.96
C VAL A 202 -6.13 -4.05 -16.80
N THR A 203 -6.02 -5.16 -17.53
CA THR A 203 -4.85 -5.38 -18.39
C THR A 203 -4.79 -4.41 -19.56
N ALA A 204 -5.93 -4.05 -20.16
CA ALA A 204 -5.95 -3.12 -21.29
C ALA A 204 -5.42 -1.73 -20.88
N ALA A 205 -5.80 -1.26 -19.69
CA ALA A 205 -5.32 0.01 -19.13
C ALA A 205 -3.80 0.08 -18.94
N LEU A 206 -3.12 -1.06 -18.74
CA LEU A 206 -1.67 -1.13 -18.59
C LEU A 206 -0.91 -1.15 -19.93
N HIS A 207 -1.58 -1.52 -21.03
CA HIS A 207 -0.97 -1.52 -22.36
C HIS A 207 -1.14 -0.18 -23.08
N SER A 208 -2.20 0.57 -22.79
CA SER A 208 -2.47 1.89 -23.40
C SER A 208 -1.56 3.01 -22.90
N ARG A 209 -0.75 2.78 -21.86
CA ARG A 209 0.17 3.74 -21.25
C ARG A 209 1.66 3.42 -21.49
N ARG A 210 1.95 2.49 -22.40
CA ARG A 210 3.33 2.14 -22.78
C ARG A 210 3.77 2.87 -24.04
#